data_AF-A0A382K752-F1
#
_entry.id   AF-A0A382K752-F1
#
_cell.length_a   1.000
_cell.length_b   1.000
_cell.length_c   1.000
_cell.angle_alpha   90.00
_cell.angle_beta   90.00
_cell.angle_gamma   90.00
#
_symmetry.space_group_name_H-M   'P 1'
#
loop_
_entity.id
_entity.type
_entity.pdbx_description
1 polymer ?
#
loop_
_entity_poly.entity_id
_entity_poly.type
_entity_poly.pdbx_seq_one_letter_code
_entity_poly.pdbx_strand_id
1 'polypeptide(L)'
;PISFGPKERWEKLYIVDALDHQNKNFRVYEINLSNDDPEWENIQVKKNQTYQEQCDAKRRPRITMDALEPQIGQHLELIFDGNISELY
;
A
#
# COMPACT_ATOMS: atom_id res chain seq x y z
N PRO A 1 -4.80 8.64 -3.01
CA PRO A 1 -5.15 7.28 -2.55
C PRO A 1 -4.55 6.22 -3.49
N ILE A 2 -3.97 5.17 -2.90
CA ILE A 2 -3.49 3.98 -3.60
C ILE A 2 -4.72 3.24 -4.13
N SER A 3 -4.68 2.72 -5.36
CA SER A 3 -5.81 2.07 -6.00
C SER A 3 -5.39 0.70 -6.52
N PHE A 4 -6.18 -0.32 -6.23
CA PHE A 4 -5.91 -1.70 -6.62
C PHE A 4 -6.92 -2.21 -7.66
N GLY A 5 -6.49 -3.10 -8.55
CA GLY A 5 -7.41 -3.80 -9.45
C GLY A 5 -8.18 -4.90 -8.70
N PRO A 6 -9.50 -5.06 -8.89
CA PRO A 6 -10.29 -6.08 -8.17
C PRO A 6 -9.95 -7.53 -8.52
N LYS A 7 -9.08 -7.74 -9.51
CA LYS A 7 -8.60 -9.05 -9.98
C LYS A 7 -7.08 -9.09 -10.13
N GLU A 8 -6.41 -8.04 -9.67
CA GLU A 8 -4.96 -7.97 -9.66
C GLU A 8 -4.43 -9.01 -8.67
N ARG A 9 -3.22 -9.53 -8.90
CA ARG A 9 -2.53 -10.40 -7.95
C ARG A 9 -1.13 -9.89 -7.75
N TRP A 10 -0.66 -9.90 -6.52
CA TRP A 10 0.69 -9.51 -6.15
C TRP A 10 1.09 -10.19 -4.85
N GLU A 11 2.38 -10.50 -4.69
CA GLU A 11 2.94 -11.17 -3.50
C GLU A 11 3.64 -10.18 -2.56
N LYS A 12 3.95 -8.99 -3.07
CA LYS A 12 4.57 -7.87 -2.35
C LYS A 12 4.09 -6.56 -2.94
N LEU A 13 4.09 -5.51 -2.13
CA LEU A 13 3.77 -4.16 -2.58
C LEU A 13 4.91 -3.20 -2.21
N TYR A 14 5.34 -2.37 -3.16
CA TYR A 14 6.24 -1.25 -2.91
C TYR A 14 5.45 0.05 -3.04
N ILE A 15 5.46 0.86 -1.98
CA ILE A 15 4.85 2.20 -1.97
C ILE A 15 5.97 3.22 -2.06
N VAL A 16 5.95 4.03 -3.11
CA VAL A 16 6.86 5.17 -3.27
C VAL A 16 6.14 6.43 -2.84
N ASP A 17 6.58 7.02 -1.74
CA ASP A 17 6.21 8.37 -1.34
C ASP A 17 7.12 9.38 -2.03
N ALA A 18 6.50 10.21 -2.85
CA ALA A 18 7.14 11.24 -3.66
C ALA A 18 6.66 12.65 -3.26
N LEU A 19 6.17 12.83 -2.02
CA LEU A 19 5.73 14.16 -1.53
C LEU A 19 6.84 15.21 -1.63
N ASP A 20 8.10 14.83 -1.40
CA ASP A 20 9.28 15.72 -1.47
C ASP A 20 10.16 15.50 -2.72
N HIS A 21 9.57 15.01 -3.82
CA HIS A 21 10.31 14.71 -5.06
C HIS A 21 11.01 15.92 -5.69
N GLN A 22 10.56 17.16 -5.43
CA GLN A 22 11.22 18.36 -5.94
C GLN A 22 12.62 18.55 -5.35
N ASN A 23 12.83 18.16 -4.10
CA ASN A 23 14.14 18.08 -3.47
C ASN A 23 14.85 16.77 -3.76
N LYS A 24 14.27 15.91 -4.62
CA LYS A 24 14.71 14.56 -4.94
C LYS A 24 14.72 13.59 -3.75
N ASN A 25 13.97 13.89 -2.70
CA ASN A 25 13.82 12.98 -1.58
C ASN A 25 12.62 12.06 -1.82
N PHE A 26 12.82 10.78 -1.52
CA PHE A 26 11.80 9.75 -1.67
C PHE A 26 11.81 8.86 -0.43
N ARG A 27 10.64 8.32 -0.11
CA ARG A 27 10.54 7.17 0.80
C ARG A 27 9.99 5.98 0.06
N VAL A 28 10.58 4.83 0.28
CA VAL A 28 10.07 3.57 -0.26
C VAL A 28 9.75 2.65 0.88
N TYR A 29 8.51 2.19 0.90
CA TYR A 29 8.03 1.20 1.84
C TYR A 29 7.84 -0.13 1.12
N GLU A 30 8.35 -1.21 1.70
CA GLU A 30 8.03 -2.58 1.32
C GLU A 30 6.89 -3.10 2.22
N ILE A 31 5.92 -3.77 1.62
CA ILE A 31 4.89 -4.52 2.34
C ILE A 31 5.03 -5.99 1.96
N ASN A 32 5.33 -6.80 2.97
CA ASN A 32 5.47 -8.25 2.85
C ASN A 32 4.13 -8.94 3.14
N LEU A 33 3.14 -8.64 2.30
CA LEU A 33 1.84 -9.31 2.22
C LEU A 33 1.51 -9.53 0.75
N SER A 34 0.68 -10.53 0.47
CA SER A 34 -0.06 -10.71 -0.76
C SER A 34 -1.48 -10.15 -0.62
N ASN A 35 -2.18 -9.94 -1.74
CA ASN A 35 -3.58 -9.51 -1.70
C ASN A 35 -4.59 -10.63 -1.45
N ASP A 36 -4.14 -11.88 -1.32
CA ASP A 36 -4.93 -13.03 -0.87
C ASP A 36 -4.57 -13.48 0.56
N ASP A 37 -3.65 -12.77 1.23
CA ASP A 37 -3.42 -12.98 2.66
C ASP A 37 -4.64 -12.49 3.46
N PRO A 38 -5.11 -13.24 4.48
CA PRO A 38 -6.23 -12.84 5.32
C PRO A 38 -6.07 -11.45 5.93
N GLU A 39 -4.85 -11.07 6.31
CA GLU A 39 -4.49 -9.76 6.82
C GLU A 39 -4.84 -8.65 5.83
N TRP A 40 -4.59 -8.87 4.54
CA TRP A 40 -4.88 -7.89 3.50
C TRP A 40 -6.35 -7.87 3.10
N GLU A 41 -6.97 -9.05 2.94
CA GLU A 41 -8.38 -9.20 2.60
C GLU A 41 -9.29 -8.43 3.58
N ASN A 42 -8.92 -8.42 4.86
CA ASN A 42 -9.69 -7.82 5.96
C ASN A 42 -9.43 -6.32 6.18
N ILE A 43 -8.52 -5.69 5.42
CA ILE A 43 -8.26 -4.25 5.53
C ILE A 43 -9.54 -3.46 5.30
N GLN A 44 -9.89 -2.60 6.25
CA GLN A 44 -11.00 -1.68 6.15
C GLN A 44 -10.65 -0.55 5.18
N VAL A 45 -11.25 -0.60 3.99
CA VAL A 45 -11.09 0.45 2.95
C VAL A 45 -12.17 1.53 3.12
N LYS A 46 -13.33 1.16 3.65
CA LYS A 46 -14.38 2.09 4.11
C LYS A 46 -14.91 1.60 5.46
N LYS A 47 -15.64 2.45 6.18
CA LYS A 47 -16.22 2.15 7.51
C LYS A 47 -16.96 0.80 7.58
N ASN A 48 -17.61 0.38 6.49
CA ASN A 48 -18.44 -0.83 6.45
C ASN A 48 -17.99 -1.81 5.35
N GLN A 49 -16.79 -1.65 4.77
CA GLN A 49 -16.35 -2.51 3.67
C GLN A 49 -14.85 -2.80 3.70
N THR A 50 -14.51 -4.09 3.67
CA THR A 50 -13.14 -4.58 3.55
C THR A 50 -12.59 -4.43 2.13
N TYR A 51 -11.31 -4.73 1.96
CA TYR A 51 -10.66 -4.84 0.67
C TYR A 51 -11.34 -5.93 -0.18
N GLN A 52 -11.49 -7.13 0.39
CA GLN A 52 -12.07 -8.28 -0.33
C GLN A 52 -13.51 -8.01 -0.77
N GLU A 53 -14.35 -7.41 0.09
CA GLU A 53 -15.73 -7.06 -0.25
C GLU A 53 -15.82 -6.03 -1.39
N GLN A 54 -14.82 -5.17 -1.56
CA GLN A 54 -14.75 -4.29 -2.72
C GLN A 54 -14.34 -5.04 -3.99
N CYS A 55 -13.38 -5.97 -3.89
CA CYS A 55 -12.96 -6.83 -4.98
C CYS A 55 -14.11 -7.72 -5.49
N ASP A 56 -14.84 -8.37 -4.58
CA ASP A 56 -16.00 -9.22 -4.90
C ASP A 56 -17.12 -8.43 -5.60
N ALA A 57 -17.33 -7.19 -5.17
CA ALA A 57 -18.24 -6.24 -5.80
C ALA A 57 -17.71 -5.66 -7.13
N LYS A 58 -16.57 -6.16 -7.65
CA LYS A 58 -15.90 -5.69 -8.88
C LYS A 58 -15.53 -4.21 -8.86
N ARG A 59 -15.32 -3.64 -7.67
CA ARG A 59 -14.90 -2.25 -7.46
C ARG A 59 -13.42 -2.20 -7.16
N ARG A 60 -12.75 -1.12 -7.57
CA ARG A 60 -11.34 -0.87 -7.22
C ARG A 60 -11.24 -0.42 -5.76
N PRO A 61 -10.56 -1.18 -4.88
CA PRO A 61 -10.24 -0.70 -3.54
C PRO A 61 -9.35 0.53 -3.64
N ARG A 62 -9.67 1.57 -2.87
CA ARG A 62 -8.89 2.82 -2.80
C ARG A 62 -8.65 3.20 -1.34
N ILE A 63 -7.39 3.22 -0.90
CA ILE A 63 -7.00 3.50 0.48
C ILE A 63 -5.86 4.52 0.52
N THR A 64 -5.82 5.38 1.54
CA THR A 64 -4.71 6.31 1.79
C THR A 64 -3.66 5.65 2.70
N MET A 65 -2.43 6.15 2.69
CA MET A 65 -1.38 5.61 3.56
C MET A 65 -1.76 5.72 5.04
N ASP A 66 -2.26 6.87 5.47
CA ASP A 66 -2.73 7.13 6.85
C ASP A 66 -3.79 6.14 7.35
N ALA A 67 -4.60 5.59 6.43
CA ALA A 67 -5.63 4.61 6.76
C ALA A 67 -5.10 3.17 6.69
N LEU A 68 -4.09 2.93 5.85
CA LEU A 68 -3.49 1.62 5.63
C LEU A 68 -2.49 1.26 6.74
N GLU A 69 -1.56 2.17 7.05
CA GLU A 69 -0.44 1.94 7.97
C GLU A 69 -0.86 1.36 9.34
N PRO A 70 -1.92 1.85 10.03
CA PRO A 70 -2.34 1.27 11.31
C PRO A 70 -2.83 -0.18 11.23
N GLN A 71 -3.23 -0.65 10.04
CA GLN A 71 -3.80 -1.99 9.83
C GLN A 71 -2.74 -3.02 9.42
N ILE A 72 -1.63 -2.59 8.83
CA ILE A 72 -0.57 -3.46 8.31
C ILE A 72 0.82 -3.15 8.89
N GLY A 73 0.91 -2.31 9.92
CA GLY A 73 2.19 -1.76 10.40
C GLY A 73 3.27 -2.79 10.76
N GLN A 74 2.89 -4.03 11.13
CA GLN A 74 3.85 -5.12 11.37
C GLN A 74 4.47 -5.69 10.08
N HIS A 75 3.82 -5.47 8.94
CA HIS A 75 4.25 -5.93 7.61
C HIS A 75 4.82 -4.81 6.75
N LEU A 76 4.84 -3.58 7.27
CA LEU A 76 5.31 -2.38 6.58
C LEU A 76 6.75 -2.07 7.00
N GLU A 77 7.67 -2.07 6.03
CA GLU A 77 9.08 -1.77 6.25
C GLU A 77 9.50 -0.56 5.43
N LEU A 78 10.14 0.44 6.05
CA LEU A 78 10.77 1.55 5.35
C LEU A 78 12.14 1.10 4.84
N ILE A 79 12.27 0.87 3.53
CA ILE A 79 13.49 0.35 2.91
C ILE A 79 14.38 1.44 2.31
N PHE A 80 13.86 2.66 2.17
CA PHE A 80 14.61 3.82 1.69
C PHE A 80 13.97 5.11 2.22
N ASP A 81 14.78 6.03 2.75
CA ASP A 81 14.40 7.39 3.11
C ASP A 81 15.61 8.30 2.88
N GLY A 82 15.63 8.98 1.75
CA GLY A 82 16.81 9.76 1.36
C GLY A 82 16.71 10.38 -0.02
N ASN A 83 17.80 11.00 -0.45
CA ASN A 83 17.89 11.60 -1.76
C ASN A 83 18.13 10.54 -2.84
N ILE A 84 17.47 10.64 -3.99
CA ILE A 84 17.66 9.69 -5.10
C ILE A 84 19.12 9.60 -5.58
N SER A 85 19.95 10.64 -5.32
CA SER A 85 21.37 10.60 -5.63
C SER A 85 22.16 9.58 -4.82
N GLU A 86 21.64 9.08 -3.70
CA GLU A 86 22.27 8.07 -2.85
C GLU A 86 22.18 6.65 -3.43
N LEU A 87 21.36 6.46 -4.47
CA LEU A 87 21.19 5.18 -5.17
C LEU A 87 22.22 4.93 -6.28
N TYR A 88 23.18 5.85 -6.47
CA TYR A 88 24.17 5.84 -7.55
C TYR A 88 25.60 6.01 -7.03
#